data_AF-A0A3D5ZRB8-F1
#
_entry.id   AF-A0A3D5ZRB8-F1
#
_cell.length_a   1.000
_cell.length_b   1.000
_cell.length_c   1.000
_cell.angle_alpha   90.00
_cell.angle_beta   90.00
_cell.angle_gamma   90.00
#
_symmetry.space_group_name_H-M   'P 1'
#
loop_
_entity.id
_entity.type
_entity.pdbx_description
1 polymer ?
#
loop_
_entity_poly.entity_id
_entity_poly.type
_entity_poly.pdbx_seq_one_letter_code
_entity_poly.pdbx_strand_id
1 'polypeptide(L)' 'MRENFVYRYGDNLYVNLTNKCCNSCDFCIRKNGDGIGDSGCLWLD' A
#
# COMPACT_ATOMS: atom_id res chain seq x y z
N MET A 1 -8.51 4.93 16.18
CA MET A 1 -7.89 5.55 14.99
C MET A 1 -8.49 4.82 13.79
N ARG A 2 -9.05 5.52 12.78
CA ARG A 2 -9.61 4.85 11.61
C ARG A 2 -8.48 4.58 10.64
N GLU A 3 -8.11 3.32 10.48
CA GLU A 3 -7.25 2.85 9.40
C GLU A 3 -7.93 3.12 8.05
N ASN A 4 -7.21 3.73 7.11
CA ASN A 4 -7.72 3.99 5.77
C ASN A 4 -7.14 2.93 4.82
N PHE A 5 -8.00 2.09 4.25
CA PHE A 5 -7.56 0.96 3.40
C PHE A 5 -7.71 1.27 1.91
N VAL A 6 -8.23 2.43 1.54
CA VAL A 6 -8.53 2.80 0.16
C VAL A 6 -8.00 4.20 -0.11
N TYR A 7 -7.18 4.33 -1.15
CA TYR A 7 -6.49 5.56 -1.51
C TYR A 7 -6.79 5.90 -2.96
N ARG A 8 -6.95 7.18 -3.28
CA ARG A 8 -7.05 7.62 -4.67
C ARG A 8 -5.66 7.63 -5.30
N TYR A 9 -5.55 7.05 -6.49
CA TYR A 9 -4.31 7.03 -7.26
C TYR A 9 -4.62 7.41 -8.71
N GLY A 10 -4.40 8.68 -9.04
CA GLY A 10 -4.90 9.27 -10.28
C GLY A 10 -6.43 9.15 -10.38
N ASP A 11 -6.91 8.52 -11.45
CA ASP A 11 -8.33 8.23 -11.68
C ASP A 11 -8.77 6.86 -11.14
N ASN A 12 -7.87 6.12 -10.49
CA ASN A 12 -8.10 4.79 -9.96
C ASN A 12 -8.11 4.78 -8.42
N LEU A 13 -8.49 3.64 -7.85
CA LEU A 13 -8.39 3.36 -6.42
C LEU A 13 -7.32 2.31 -6.15
N TYR A 14 -6.44 2.61 -5.20
CA TYR A 14 -5.51 1.67 -4.63
C TYR A 14 -6.09 1.12 -3.32
N VAL A 15 -6.23 -0.20 -3.23
CA VAL A 15 -6.79 -0.86 -2.04
C VAL A 15 -5.67 -1.57 -1.29
N ASN A 16 -5.37 -1.06 -0.09
CA ASN A 16 -4.36 -1.60 0.81
C ASN A 16 -5.00 -2.58 1.79
N LEU A 17 -4.98 -3.87 1.47
CA LEU A 17 -5.72 -4.89 2.22
C LEU A 17 -4.96 -5.44 3.43
N THR A 18 -3.65 -5.65 3.30
CA THR A 18 -2.85 -6.37 4.29
C THR A 18 -1.36 -6.12 4.12
N ASN A 19 -0.61 -6.19 5.22
CA ASN A 19 0.86 -6.29 5.20
C ASN A 19 1.35 -7.74 5.10
N LYS A 20 0.47 -8.72 5.29
CA LYS A 20 0.83 -10.15 5.32
C LYS A 20 0.88 -10.68 3.88
N CYS A 21 2.04 -10.58 3.25
CA CYS A 21 2.35 -11.25 2.00
C CYS A 21 3.40 -12.35 2.26
N CYS A 22 3.11 -13.60 1.90
CA CYS A 22 4.04 -14.72 2.08
C CYS A 22 5.10 -14.81 0.99
N ASN A 23 5.00 -13.99 -0.06
CA ASN A 23 5.89 -14.03 -1.22
C ASN A 23 6.86 -12.84 -1.21
N SER A 24 8.11 -13.08 -1.59
CA SER A 24 9.17 -12.06 -1.64
C SER A 24 9.46 -11.65 -3.09
N CYS A 25 8.42 -11.31 -3.85
CA CYS A 25 8.52 -11.02 -5.29
C CYS A 25 9.62 -9.97 -5.58
N ASP A 26 10.37 -10.15 -6.67
CA ASP A 26 11.34 -9.15 -7.13
C ASP A 26 10.68 -7.81 -7.45
N PHE A 27 9.45 -7.84 -7.95
CA PHE A 27 8.63 -6.67 -8.27
C PHE A 27 7.73 -6.21 -7.13
N CYS A 28 7.97 -6.65 -5.88
CA CYS A 28 7.13 -6.26 -4.75
C CYS A 28 7.15 -4.74 -4.56
N ILE A 29 5.99 -4.09 -4.56
CA ILE A 29 5.87 -2.63 -4.40
C ILE A 29 6.50 -2.12 -3.10
N ARG A 30 6.52 -2.96 -2.05
CA ARG A 30 7.07 -2.64 -0.73
C ARG A 30 8.60 -2.50 -0.76
N LYS A 31 9.25 -2.98 -1.83
CA LYS A 31 10.69 -2.75 -2.07
C LYS A 31 10.98 -1.34 -2.59
N ASN A 32 9.95 -0.61 -3.03
CA ASN A 32 10.10 0.72 -3.65
C ASN A 32 9.83 1.87 -2.66
N GLY A 33 9.51 1.56 -1.40
CA GLY A 33 9.22 2.52 -0.34
C GLY A 33 7.96 2.17 0.45
N ASP A 34 7.62 3.04 1.40
CA ASP A 34 6.50 2.83 2.32
C ASP A 34 5.14 3.26 1.76
N GLY A 35 5.13 3.99 0.64
CA GLY A 35 3.93 4.60 0.08
C GLY A 35 3.79 4.44 -1.43
N ILE A 36 2.60 4.77 -1.95
CA ILE A 36 2.31 4.88 -3.39
C ILE A 36 1.68 6.24 -3.70
N GLY A 37 2.28 7.00 -4.62
CA GLY A 37 1.82 8.36 -4.93
C GLY A 37 1.73 9.20 -3.66
N ASP A 38 0.59 9.85 -3.43
CA ASP A 38 0.35 10.71 -2.27
C ASP A 38 -0.32 9.99 -1.08
N SER A 39 -0.34 8.65 -1.07
CA SER A 39 -1.04 7.86 -0.04
C SER A 39 -0.39 7.90 1.35
N GLY A 40 0.86 8.35 1.47
CA GLY A 40 1.62 8.25 2.71
C GLY A 40 2.07 6.82 3.01
N CYS A 41 2.26 6.48 4.29
CA CYS A 41 2.69 5.15 4.72
C CYS A 41 1.57 4.12 4.60
N LEU A 42 1.82 3.02 3.89
CA LEU A 42 0.87 1.92 3.66
C LEU A 42 1.04 0.77 4.66
N TRP A 43 1.94 0.86 5.63
CA TRP A 43 2.07 -0.17 6.67
C TRP A 43 0.93 -0.05 7.67
N LEU A 44 0.08 -1.08 7.70
CA LEU A 44 -1.00 -1.27 8.67
C LEU A 44 -0.43 -1.74 10.03
N ASP A 45 -0.85 -1.12 11.14
CA ASP A 45 -0.47 -1.52 12.51
C ASP A 45 -1.42 -2.59 13.11
#